data_AF-S9R3D8-F1
#
_entry.id   AF-S9R3D8-F1
#
_cell.length_a   1.000
_cell.length_b   1.000
_cell.length_c   1.000
_cell.angle_alpha   90.00
_cell.angle_beta   90.00
_cell.angle_gamma   90.00
#
_symmetry.space_group_name_H-M   'P 1'
#
loop_
_entity.id
_entity.type
_entity.pdbx_description
1 polymer ?
#
loop_
_entity_poly.entity_id
_entity_poly.type
_entity_poly.pdbx_seq_one_letter_code
_entity_poly.pdbx_strand_id
1 'polypeptide(L)'
;MPPFTTFADFRNRLSDLPLPDAAARRAAEERNRQLTKPPGSLGRLEELAVWLAGWQGTARPRIERPQVALFAGNHGVARRGVSAYPAEVTAQMVANFEAGGAAINQLARIAGARLTVRALDLDRPTADFTQGPAMSEEECCAALQAGWEALDPEADLLVPGEMGIGNTTAAAALCAAILGGEPETWVGRGTGVDEAGLARKAEAVALGLRANPSARRDPLEALRCLGGREIAAMTGAIAAARARGVPVLLDGFICTAAAVVLARSVPGGLDHALAAHRSAEAAHGAALEALGLDPLLSLGLRLGEGTGGALAVAVLRAACACQDGMATFAEAGVSG
;
A
#
# COMPACT_ATOMS: atom_id res chain seq x y z
N MET A 1 -3.53 -16.31 18.01
CA MET A 1 -3.89 -15.05 17.33
C MET A 1 -5.33 -14.68 17.64
N PRO A 2 -5.76 -14.20 18.83
CA PRO A 2 -7.14 -13.72 18.93
C PRO A 2 -7.39 -12.58 17.93
N PRO A 3 -8.57 -12.51 17.29
CA PRO A 3 -8.89 -11.42 16.38
C PRO A 3 -8.96 -10.11 17.15
N PHE A 4 -8.57 -9.00 16.51
CA PHE A 4 -8.83 -7.68 17.09
C PHE A 4 -10.28 -7.29 16.82
N THR A 5 -11.04 -7.12 17.89
CA THR A 5 -12.49 -6.81 17.85
C THR A 5 -12.79 -5.34 18.10
N THR A 6 -11.78 -4.59 18.54
CA THR A 6 -11.83 -3.15 18.81
C THR A 6 -10.59 -2.46 18.26
N PHE A 7 -10.65 -1.13 18.11
CA PHE A 7 -9.45 -0.35 17.78
C PHE A 7 -8.40 -0.38 18.88
N ALA A 8 -8.78 -0.61 20.13
CA ALA A 8 -7.82 -0.83 21.22
C ALA A 8 -6.99 -2.09 20.97
N ASP A 9 -7.64 -3.19 20.56
CA ASP A 9 -6.94 -4.44 20.23
C ASP A 9 -5.96 -4.24 19.06
N PHE A 10 -6.38 -3.53 18.02
CA PHE A 10 -5.51 -3.23 16.87
C PHE A 10 -4.31 -2.36 17.29
N ARG A 11 -4.51 -1.30 18.08
CA ARG A 11 -3.41 -0.47 18.60
C ARG A 11 -2.45 -1.25 19.47
N ASN A 12 -2.95 -2.14 20.34
CA ASN A 12 -2.12 -3.04 21.14
C ASN A 12 -1.27 -3.96 20.25
N ARG A 13 -1.74 -4.30 19.05
CA ARG A 13 -0.96 -5.06 18.08
C ARG A 13 0.20 -4.29 17.46
N LEU A 14 0.11 -2.96 17.46
CA LEU A 14 1.11 -2.05 16.91
C LEU A 14 2.12 -1.55 17.95
N SER A 15 1.99 -1.90 19.23
CA SER A 15 2.84 -1.35 20.29
C SER A 15 4.24 -1.96 20.35
N ASP A 16 4.45 -3.15 19.76
CA ASP A 16 5.72 -3.89 19.79
C ASP A 16 6.10 -4.36 18.38
N LEU A 17 6.40 -3.39 17.51
CA LEU A 17 6.77 -3.64 16.12
C LEU A 17 8.30 -3.80 15.99
N PRO A 18 8.80 -4.85 15.30
CA PRO A 18 10.22 -5.16 15.25
C PRO A 18 11.03 -4.09 14.52
N LEU A 19 12.26 -3.80 14.93
CA LEU A 19 13.15 -2.93 14.11
C LEU A 19 13.88 -3.77 13.06
N PRO A 20 14.34 -3.16 11.94
CA PRO A 20 15.21 -3.86 11.00
C PRO A 20 16.52 -4.25 11.70
N ASP A 21 17.08 -5.42 11.36
CA ASP A 21 18.31 -5.95 11.92
C ASP A 21 19.51 -5.04 11.57
N ALA A 22 20.01 -4.35 12.58
CA ALA A 22 21.13 -3.42 12.43
C ALA A 22 22.45 -4.12 12.10
N ALA A 23 22.64 -5.38 12.50
CA ALA A 23 23.84 -6.14 12.18
C ALA A 23 23.83 -6.58 10.72
N ALA A 24 22.68 -7.06 10.22
CA ALA A 24 22.48 -7.41 8.82
C ALA A 24 22.67 -6.21 7.90
N ARG A 25 22.12 -5.04 8.27
CA ARG A 25 22.33 -3.78 7.54
C ARG A 25 23.81 -3.42 7.44
N ARG A 26 24.53 -3.40 8.57
CA ARG A 26 25.97 -3.10 8.59
C ARG A 26 26.78 -4.10 7.76
N ALA A 27 26.44 -5.37 7.83
CA ALA A 27 27.11 -6.41 7.05
C ALA A 27 26.83 -6.26 5.53
N ALA A 28 25.61 -5.86 5.16
CA ALA A 28 25.28 -5.55 3.77
C ALA A 28 26.04 -4.31 3.26
N GLU A 29 26.12 -3.25 4.06
CA GLU A 29 26.88 -2.03 3.76
C GLU A 29 28.37 -2.33 3.57
N GLU A 30 28.97 -3.11 4.48
CA GLU A 30 30.37 -3.51 4.39
C GLU A 30 30.65 -4.32 3.12
N ARG A 31 29.81 -5.32 2.82
CA ARG A 31 29.91 -6.06 1.56
C ARG A 31 29.77 -5.13 0.35
N ASN A 32 28.80 -4.23 0.36
CA ASN A 32 28.51 -3.36 -0.78
C ASN A 32 29.71 -2.46 -1.14
N ARG A 33 30.44 -1.96 -0.13
CA ARG A 33 31.67 -1.18 -0.30
C ARG A 33 32.80 -1.94 -0.98
N GLN A 34 32.81 -3.27 -0.88
CA GLN A 34 33.87 -4.11 -1.43
C GLN A 34 33.57 -4.58 -2.87
N LEU A 35 32.32 -4.44 -3.34
CA LEU A 35 31.91 -4.86 -4.68
C LEU A 35 32.72 -4.12 -5.75
N THR A 36 33.04 -4.78 -6.87
CA THR A 36 33.86 -4.27 -7.98
C THR A 36 33.15 -3.14 -8.75
N LYS A 37 32.99 -1.99 -8.09
CA LYS A 37 32.36 -0.76 -8.59
C LYS A 37 32.86 0.44 -7.77
N PRO A 38 32.87 1.65 -8.32
CA PRO A 38 33.05 2.85 -7.51
C PRO A 38 31.96 2.94 -6.41
N PRO A 39 32.30 3.35 -5.18
CA PRO A 39 31.32 3.50 -4.09
C PRO A 39 30.13 4.39 -4.51
N GLY A 40 28.90 3.94 -4.27
CA GLY A 40 27.69 4.70 -4.60
C GLY A 40 27.28 4.72 -6.07
N SER A 41 28.05 4.10 -6.98
CA SER A 41 27.78 4.18 -8.43
C SER A 41 26.51 3.47 -8.89
N LEU A 42 25.92 2.58 -8.09
CA LEU A 42 24.60 2.00 -8.36
C LEU A 42 23.44 2.77 -7.70
N GLY A 43 23.74 3.88 -7.01
CA GLY A 43 22.75 4.78 -6.40
C GLY A 43 21.76 4.03 -5.50
N ARG A 44 20.47 4.26 -5.72
CA ARG A 44 19.38 3.68 -4.90
C ARG A 44 19.37 2.16 -4.87
N LEU A 45 19.96 1.44 -5.84
CA LEU A 45 20.03 -0.02 -5.75
C LEU A 45 20.88 -0.49 -4.55
N GLU A 46 21.91 0.27 -4.17
CA GLU A 46 22.72 -0.03 -2.99
C GLU A 46 21.88 0.14 -1.70
N GLU A 47 21.16 1.26 -1.61
CA GLU A 47 20.27 1.58 -0.49
C GLU A 47 19.16 0.53 -0.33
N LEU A 48 18.55 0.10 -1.44
CA LEU A 48 17.47 -0.89 -1.44
C LEU A 48 17.94 -2.26 -0.98
N ALA A 49 19.13 -2.70 -1.42
CA ALA A 49 19.70 -3.95 -0.96
C ALA A 49 20.02 -3.91 0.54
N VAL A 50 20.60 -2.82 1.04
CA VAL A 50 20.88 -2.64 2.47
C VAL A 50 19.59 -2.57 3.30
N TRP A 51 18.58 -1.86 2.82
CA TRP A 51 17.29 -1.79 3.48
C TRP A 51 16.64 -3.16 3.59
N LEU A 52 16.62 -3.93 2.50
CA LEU A 52 16.04 -5.26 2.48
C LEU A 52 16.81 -6.26 3.36
N ALA A 53 18.15 -6.13 3.38
CA ALA A 53 19.02 -6.90 4.26
C ALA A 53 18.64 -6.76 5.74
N GLY A 54 18.28 -5.54 6.16
CA GLY A 54 17.81 -5.28 7.53
C GLY A 54 16.51 -6.00 7.86
N TRP A 55 15.54 -6.00 6.95
CA TRP A 55 14.25 -6.66 7.18
C TRP A 55 14.34 -8.18 7.09
N GLN A 56 15.24 -8.72 6.27
CA GLN A 56 15.44 -10.17 6.14
C GLN A 56 16.49 -10.74 7.10
N GLY A 57 17.19 -9.92 7.87
CA GLY A 57 18.21 -10.37 8.82
C GLY A 57 19.44 -11.02 8.15
N THR A 58 19.77 -10.64 6.91
CA THR A 58 20.89 -11.20 6.14
C THR A 58 21.61 -10.15 5.31
N ALA A 59 22.94 -10.24 5.21
CA ALA A 59 23.74 -9.33 4.37
C ALA A 59 23.52 -9.50 2.85
N ARG A 60 22.88 -10.61 2.46
CA ARG A 60 22.63 -11.03 1.07
C ARG A 60 21.15 -11.34 0.91
N PRO A 61 20.28 -10.31 0.89
CA PRO A 61 18.84 -10.50 0.80
C PRO A 61 18.41 -11.05 -0.56
N ARG A 62 17.24 -11.69 -0.60
CA ARG A 62 16.63 -12.27 -1.81
C ARG A 62 15.11 -12.12 -1.78
N ILE A 63 14.46 -12.10 -2.94
CA ILE A 63 12.99 -12.12 -3.04
C ILE A 63 12.58 -13.36 -3.84
N GLU A 64 12.21 -14.40 -3.12
CA GLU A 64 11.83 -15.72 -3.61
C GLU A 64 10.30 -15.90 -3.63
N ARG A 65 9.59 -15.35 -2.65
CA ARG A 65 8.14 -15.55 -2.45
C ARG A 65 7.38 -14.23 -2.28
N PRO A 66 7.42 -13.33 -3.28
CA PRO A 66 6.62 -12.12 -3.22
C PRO A 66 5.13 -12.45 -3.29
N GLN A 67 4.31 -11.74 -2.53
CA GLN A 67 2.86 -11.85 -2.53
C GLN A 67 2.26 -10.55 -3.05
N VAL A 68 1.30 -10.66 -3.98
CA VAL A 68 0.36 -9.57 -4.28
C VAL A 68 -0.97 -9.90 -3.60
N ALA A 69 -1.39 -9.07 -2.65
CA ALA A 69 -2.66 -9.24 -1.94
C ALA A 69 -3.67 -8.17 -2.37
N LEU A 70 -4.66 -8.58 -3.17
CA LEU A 70 -5.75 -7.74 -3.65
C LEU A 70 -6.96 -7.82 -2.74
N PHE A 71 -7.48 -6.66 -2.34
CA PHE A 71 -8.71 -6.56 -1.56
C PHE A 71 -9.78 -5.83 -2.37
N ALA A 72 -10.99 -6.40 -2.46
CA ALA A 72 -12.08 -5.79 -3.21
C ALA A 72 -13.22 -5.37 -2.30
N GLY A 73 -13.73 -4.13 -2.47
CA GLY A 73 -14.78 -3.56 -1.62
C GLY A 73 -15.58 -2.47 -2.34
N ASN A 74 -16.90 -2.43 -2.09
CA ASN A 74 -17.80 -1.44 -2.68
C ASN A 74 -18.13 -0.30 -1.71
N HIS A 75 -18.37 0.91 -2.26
CA HIS A 75 -18.57 2.12 -1.48
C HIS A 75 -19.95 2.74 -1.65
N GLY A 76 -20.59 3.14 -0.55
CA GLY A 76 -21.88 3.83 -0.56
C GLY A 76 -21.84 5.18 -1.28
N VAL A 77 -20.70 5.88 -1.21
CA VAL A 77 -20.49 7.18 -1.89
C VAL A 77 -20.59 7.08 -3.41
N ALA A 78 -20.40 5.88 -3.99
CA ALA A 78 -20.49 5.67 -5.44
C ALA A 78 -21.86 6.10 -6.01
N ARG A 79 -22.94 6.02 -5.22
CA ARG A 79 -24.29 6.47 -5.59
C ARG A 79 -24.38 7.96 -5.92
N ARG A 80 -23.39 8.76 -5.53
CA ARG A 80 -23.29 10.19 -5.88
C ARG A 80 -22.67 10.44 -7.26
N GLY A 81 -22.45 9.40 -8.06
CA GLY A 81 -21.88 9.55 -9.41
C GLY A 81 -20.43 10.01 -9.40
N VAL A 82 -19.66 9.58 -8.40
CA VAL A 82 -18.22 9.88 -8.26
C VAL A 82 -17.32 8.94 -9.07
N SER A 83 -17.90 7.96 -9.77
CA SER A 83 -17.20 7.02 -10.65
C SER A 83 -17.85 7.02 -12.02
N ALA A 84 -17.05 6.77 -13.07
CA ALA A 84 -17.54 6.52 -14.42
C ALA A 84 -18.19 5.13 -14.59
N TYR A 85 -17.96 4.22 -13.63
CA TYR A 85 -18.42 2.83 -13.69
C TYR A 85 -19.42 2.51 -12.56
N PRO A 86 -20.39 1.61 -12.80
CA PRO A 86 -21.34 1.18 -11.79
C PRO A 86 -20.72 0.14 -10.83
N ALA A 87 -21.32 -0.05 -9.65
CA ALA A 87 -20.74 -0.84 -8.56
C ALA A 87 -20.54 -2.33 -8.87
N GLU A 88 -21.32 -2.91 -9.78
CA GLU A 88 -21.16 -4.29 -10.25
C GLU A 88 -19.81 -4.55 -10.92
N VAL A 89 -19.12 -3.52 -11.43
CA VAL A 89 -17.79 -3.65 -12.04
C VAL A 89 -16.77 -4.21 -11.05
N THR A 90 -16.92 -3.94 -9.74
CA THR A 90 -16.04 -4.52 -8.71
C THR A 90 -16.09 -6.05 -8.74
N ALA A 91 -17.28 -6.64 -8.74
CA ALA A 91 -17.45 -8.10 -8.77
C ALA A 91 -17.01 -8.71 -10.10
N GLN A 92 -17.29 -8.03 -11.22
CA GLN A 92 -16.84 -8.44 -12.55
C GLN A 92 -15.32 -8.47 -12.65
N MET A 93 -14.64 -7.50 -12.06
CA MET A 93 -13.18 -7.45 -12.04
C MET A 93 -12.58 -8.47 -11.08
N VAL A 94 -13.22 -8.77 -9.94
CA VAL A 94 -12.83 -9.93 -9.11
C VAL A 94 -12.87 -11.22 -9.92
N ALA A 95 -13.95 -11.48 -10.66
CA ALA A 95 -14.02 -12.64 -11.55
C ALA A 95 -12.92 -12.62 -12.62
N ASN A 96 -12.58 -11.44 -13.16
CA ASN A 96 -11.48 -11.28 -14.11
C ASN A 96 -10.10 -11.58 -13.48
N PHE A 97 -9.87 -11.18 -12.23
CA PHE A 97 -8.65 -11.52 -11.49
C PHE A 97 -8.54 -13.03 -11.27
N GLU A 98 -9.63 -13.68 -10.87
CA GLU A 98 -9.69 -15.14 -10.67
C GLU A 98 -9.48 -15.91 -11.98
N ALA A 99 -9.99 -15.39 -13.09
CA ALA A 99 -9.80 -15.95 -14.42
C ALA A 99 -8.40 -15.67 -15.03
N GLY A 100 -7.56 -14.86 -14.38
CA GLY A 100 -6.21 -14.56 -14.88
C GLY A 100 -6.14 -13.48 -15.96
N GLY A 101 -7.24 -12.74 -16.19
CA GLY A 101 -7.39 -11.85 -17.34
C GLY A 101 -6.97 -10.39 -17.13
N ALA A 102 -6.68 -9.97 -15.90
CA ALA A 102 -6.33 -8.57 -15.63
C ALA A 102 -4.83 -8.29 -15.81
N ALA A 103 -4.47 -6.99 -15.80
CA ALA A 103 -3.09 -6.54 -15.92
C ALA A 103 -2.23 -7.05 -14.75
N ILE A 104 -2.75 -6.98 -13.53
CA ILE A 104 -2.05 -7.49 -12.35
C ILE A 104 -1.75 -8.99 -12.44
N ASN A 105 -2.61 -9.81 -13.06
CA ASN A 105 -2.31 -11.23 -13.26
C ASN A 105 -1.05 -11.44 -14.13
N GLN A 106 -0.85 -10.60 -15.15
CA GLN A 106 0.32 -10.67 -16.02
C GLN A 106 1.57 -10.21 -15.26
N LEU A 107 1.46 -9.09 -14.55
CA LEU A 107 2.58 -8.48 -13.83
C LEU A 107 3.02 -9.32 -12.63
N ALA A 108 2.07 -9.90 -11.88
CA ALA A 108 2.38 -10.83 -10.80
C ALA A 108 3.13 -12.06 -11.31
N ARG A 109 2.75 -12.61 -12.49
CA ARG A 109 3.49 -13.72 -13.10
C ARG A 109 4.92 -13.33 -13.47
N ILE A 110 5.14 -12.17 -14.09
CA ILE A 110 6.49 -11.68 -14.40
C ILE A 110 7.29 -11.43 -13.12
N ALA A 111 6.66 -10.89 -12.08
CA ALA A 111 7.26 -10.69 -10.78
C ALA A 111 7.49 -12.00 -10.00
N GLY A 112 7.04 -13.16 -10.51
CA GLY A 112 7.06 -14.43 -9.79
C GLY A 112 6.31 -14.35 -8.45
N ALA A 113 5.28 -13.50 -8.38
CA ALA A 113 4.52 -13.22 -7.18
C ALA A 113 3.22 -14.02 -7.13
N ARG A 114 2.90 -14.54 -5.95
CA ARG A 114 1.62 -15.18 -5.68
C ARG A 114 0.54 -14.11 -5.59
N LEU A 115 -0.40 -14.13 -6.53
CA LEU A 115 -1.58 -13.25 -6.48
C LEU A 115 -2.70 -13.90 -5.67
N THR A 116 -3.20 -13.18 -4.67
CA THR A 116 -4.37 -13.55 -3.87
C THR A 116 -5.42 -12.45 -3.95
N VAL A 117 -6.69 -12.81 -4.09
CA VAL A 117 -7.82 -11.87 -4.16
C VAL A 117 -8.78 -12.16 -3.02
N ARG A 118 -9.19 -11.12 -2.28
CA ARG A 118 -10.17 -11.23 -1.20
C ARG A 118 -11.29 -10.23 -1.41
N ALA A 119 -12.46 -10.72 -1.79
CA ALA A 119 -13.68 -9.94 -1.88
C ALA A 119 -14.27 -9.72 -0.48
N LEU A 120 -14.57 -8.46 -0.14
CA LEU A 120 -15.04 -8.03 1.18
C LEU A 120 -16.47 -7.52 1.07
N ASP A 121 -17.41 -8.46 1.10
CA ASP A 121 -18.85 -8.18 1.19
C ASP A 121 -19.35 -7.23 0.09
N LEU A 122 -19.12 -7.63 -1.17
CA LEU A 122 -19.36 -6.76 -2.34
C LEU A 122 -20.83 -6.41 -2.54
N ASP A 123 -21.75 -7.28 -2.12
CA ASP A 123 -23.20 -7.09 -2.23
C ASP A 123 -23.73 -6.07 -1.21
N ARG A 124 -22.96 -5.81 -0.15
CA ARG A 124 -23.27 -4.80 0.86
C ARG A 124 -22.18 -3.73 0.88
N PRO A 125 -22.25 -2.71 0.00
CA PRO A 125 -21.33 -1.58 0.04
C PRO A 125 -21.26 -0.95 1.44
N THR A 126 -20.18 -0.24 1.74
CA THR A 126 -20.14 0.64 2.93
C THR A 126 -21.27 1.67 2.88
N ALA A 127 -21.60 2.27 4.03
CA ALA A 127 -22.55 3.38 4.06
C ALA A 127 -22.01 4.59 3.26
N ASP A 128 -22.91 5.48 2.82
CA ASP A 128 -22.49 6.74 2.21
C ASP A 128 -21.91 7.65 3.30
N PHE A 129 -20.57 7.82 3.28
CA PHE A 129 -19.89 8.57 4.33
C PHE A 129 -20.30 10.05 4.38
N THR A 130 -21.01 10.57 3.38
CA THR A 130 -21.53 11.95 3.39
C THR A 130 -22.72 12.12 4.33
N GLN A 131 -23.27 11.03 4.87
CA GLN A 131 -24.44 11.01 5.75
C GLN A 131 -24.10 10.52 7.18
N GLY A 132 -22.87 10.07 7.41
CA GLY A 132 -22.43 9.46 8.66
C GLY A 132 -21.19 8.59 8.41
N PRO A 133 -20.82 7.69 9.34
CA PRO A 133 -19.65 6.84 9.13
C PRO A 133 -19.90 5.76 8.08
N ALA A 134 -18.90 5.47 7.25
CA ALA A 134 -18.94 4.41 6.23
C ALA A 134 -19.09 3.00 6.84
N MET A 135 -18.53 2.76 8.02
CA MET A 135 -18.51 1.48 8.71
C MET A 135 -18.79 1.63 10.22
N SER A 136 -19.31 0.59 10.85
CA SER A 136 -19.20 0.44 12.31
C SER A 136 -17.76 0.15 12.74
N GLU A 137 -17.44 0.23 14.05
CA GLU A 137 -16.11 -0.15 14.54
C GLU A 137 -15.86 -1.64 14.30
N GLU A 138 -16.87 -2.48 14.52
CA GLU A 138 -16.81 -3.92 14.31
C GLU A 138 -16.55 -4.27 12.85
N GLU A 139 -17.24 -3.60 11.91
CA GLU A 139 -17.03 -3.78 10.47
C GLU A 139 -15.61 -3.37 10.05
N CYS A 140 -15.11 -2.24 10.58
CA CYS A 140 -13.76 -1.78 10.29
C CYS A 140 -12.71 -2.74 10.87
N CYS A 141 -12.90 -3.24 12.09
CA CYS A 141 -12.03 -4.23 12.72
C CYS A 141 -12.03 -5.56 11.97
N ALA A 142 -13.20 -6.03 11.52
CA ALA A 142 -13.31 -7.24 10.70
C ALA A 142 -12.54 -7.09 9.37
N ALA A 143 -12.61 -5.92 8.73
CA ALA A 143 -11.87 -5.65 7.51
C ALA A 143 -10.34 -5.57 7.75
N LEU A 144 -9.90 -4.88 8.81
CA LEU A 144 -8.50 -4.89 9.25
C LEU A 144 -8.01 -6.33 9.51
N GLN A 145 -8.84 -7.17 10.13
CA GLN A 145 -8.50 -8.55 10.47
C GLN A 145 -8.37 -9.40 9.19
N ALA A 146 -9.28 -9.22 8.24
CA ALA A 146 -9.21 -9.87 6.94
C ALA A 146 -7.92 -9.52 6.19
N GLY A 147 -7.47 -8.26 6.28
CA GLY A 147 -6.17 -7.82 5.79
C GLY A 147 -5.00 -8.50 6.47
N TRP A 148 -5.01 -8.50 7.80
CA TRP A 148 -3.95 -9.08 8.62
C TRP A 148 -3.74 -10.57 8.38
N GLU A 149 -4.84 -11.31 8.23
CA GLU A 149 -4.83 -12.75 7.95
C GLU A 149 -4.45 -13.09 6.52
N ALA A 150 -4.60 -12.15 5.58
CA ALA A 150 -4.29 -12.39 4.18
C ALA A 150 -2.78 -12.47 3.89
N LEU A 151 -1.93 -11.98 4.79
CA LEU A 151 -0.48 -12.10 4.64
C LEU A 151 -0.06 -13.57 4.76
N ASP A 152 0.48 -14.09 3.66
CA ASP A 152 1.05 -15.44 3.58
C ASP A 152 2.21 -15.54 4.59
N PRO A 153 2.22 -16.55 5.49
CA PRO A 153 3.32 -16.76 6.43
C PRO A 153 4.69 -16.97 5.77
N GLU A 154 4.72 -17.41 4.50
CA GLU A 154 5.97 -17.61 3.75
C GLU A 154 6.34 -16.42 2.85
N ALA A 155 5.54 -15.35 2.82
CA ALA A 155 5.86 -14.18 2.01
C ALA A 155 7.11 -13.46 2.53
N ASP A 156 8.02 -13.14 1.61
CA ASP A 156 9.23 -12.35 1.89
C ASP A 156 9.15 -10.90 1.37
N LEU A 157 8.03 -10.57 0.72
CA LEU A 157 7.68 -9.24 0.22
C LEU A 157 6.17 -9.18 -0.01
N LEU A 158 5.51 -8.13 0.48
CA LEU A 158 4.10 -7.89 0.25
C LEU A 158 3.88 -6.71 -0.72
N VAL A 159 2.97 -6.89 -1.67
CA VAL A 159 2.42 -5.85 -2.53
C VAL A 159 0.90 -5.79 -2.28
N PRO A 160 0.42 -4.82 -1.49
CA PRO A 160 -1.01 -4.61 -1.33
C PRO A 160 -1.59 -3.98 -2.59
N GLY A 161 -2.79 -4.41 -2.97
CA GLY A 161 -3.57 -3.74 -3.99
C GLY A 161 -5.06 -3.82 -3.69
N GLU A 162 -5.83 -3.14 -4.51
CA GLU A 162 -7.24 -2.94 -4.25
C GLU A 162 -8.08 -3.02 -5.52
N MET A 163 -9.38 -3.14 -5.32
CA MET A 163 -10.39 -2.90 -6.34
C MET A 163 -11.68 -2.42 -5.68
N GLY A 164 -12.22 -1.27 -6.11
CA GLY A 164 -13.47 -0.79 -5.54
C GLY A 164 -14.05 0.43 -6.25
N ILE A 165 -15.30 0.33 -6.69
CA ILE A 165 -15.98 1.50 -7.23
C ILE A 165 -16.26 2.52 -6.12
N GLY A 166 -15.76 3.74 -6.34
CA GLY A 166 -15.87 4.88 -5.41
C GLY A 166 -14.67 5.07 -4.46
N ASN A 167 -13.72 4.14 -4.45
CA ASN A 167 -12.63 4.15 -3.48
C ASN A 167 -11.60 5.29 -3.66
N THR A 168 -11.42 5.84 -4.87
CA THR A 168 -10.58 7.03 -5.06
C THR A 168 -11.11 8.24 -4.29
N THR A 169 -12.43 8.34 -4.13
CA THR A 169 -13.08 9.39 -3.32
C THR A 169 -12.91 9.12 -1.83
N ALA A 170 -13.03 7.86 -1.40
CA ALA A 170 -12.75 7.46 -0.01
C ALA A 170 -11.28 7.71 0.37
N ALA A 171 -10.34 7.35 -0.51
CA ALA A 171 -8.91 7.62 -0.35
C ALA A 171 -8.62 9.13 -0.23
N ALA A 172 -9.26 9.96 -1.08
CA ALA A 172 -9.16 11.41 -0.99
C ALA A 172 -9.69 11.95 0.35
N ALA A 173 -10.83 11.44 0.82
CA ALA A 173 -11.39 11.82 2.11
C ALA A 173 -10.50 11.45 3.30
N LEU A 174 -9.87 10.26 3.26
CA LEU A 174 -8.90 9.82 4.27
C LEU A 174 -7.67 10.72 4.31
N CYS A 175 -7.07 10.99 3.15
CA CYS A 175 -5.92 11.89 3.07
C CYS A 175 -6.28 13.29 3.58
N ALA A 176 -7.44 13.85 3.19
CA ALA A 176 -7.89 15.15 3.68
C ALA A 176 -8.11 15.18 5.20
N ALA A 177 -8.67 14.11 5.77
CA ALA A 177 -8.90 14.00 7.21
C ALA A 177 -7.60 13.89 8.01
N ILE A 178 -6.65 13.09 7.53
CA ILE A 178 -5.44 12.69 8.27
C ILE A 178 -4.25 13.63 7.99
N LEU A 179 -4.08 14.06 6.74
CA LEU A 179 -2.96 14.92 6.30
C LEU A 179 -3.36 16.40 6.22
N GLY A 180 -4.65 16.71 6.34
CA GLY A 180 -5.17 18.07 6.22
C GLY A 180 -5.26 18.55 4.77
N GLY A 181 -5.48 19.86 4.59
CA GLY A 181 -5.68 20.48 3.28
C GLY A 181 -7.14 20.45 2.79
N GLU A 182 -7.37 21.13 1.68
CA GLU A 182 -8.71 21.28 1.10
C GLU A 182 -9.15 20.03 0.31
N PRO A 183 -10.45 19.68 0.33
CA PRO A 183 -11.00 18.53 -0.40
C PRO A 183 -10.58 18.45 -1.88
N GLU A 184 -10.53 19.59 -2.55
CA GLU A 184 -10.20 19.73 -3.98
C GLU A 184 -8.77 19.29 -4.29
N THR A 185 -7.85 19.44 -3.34
CA THR A 185 -6.43 19.05 -3.49
C THR A 185 -6.27 17.54 -3.56
N TRP A 186 -7.18 16.79 -2.94
CA TRP A 186 -7.07 15.35 -2.78
C TRP A 186 -7.81 14.55 -3.85
N VAL A 187 -8.68 15.18 -4.63
CA VAL A 187 -9.48 14.48 -5.64
C VAL A 187 -8.80 14.48 -7.00
N GLY A 188 -8.82 13.31 -7.65
CA GLY A 188 -8.36 13.11 -9.02
C GLY A 188 -9.44 12.51 -9.90
N ARG A 189 -9.15 12.39 -11.19
CA ARG A 189 -10.09 11.81 -12.16
C ARG A 189 -10.34 10.31 -11.92
N GLY A 190 -9.42 9.58 -11.27
CA GLY A 190 -9.56 8.15 -11.02
C GLY A 190 -9.88 7.38 -12.29
N THR A 191 -11.09 6.80 -12.34
CA THR A 191 -11.64 6.06 -13.48
C THR A 191 -11.87 6.88 -14.75
N GLY A 192 -11.51 8.17 -14.76
CA GLY A 192 -11.56 9.04 -15.94
C GLY A 192 -12.77 9.98 -15.96
N VAL A 193 -13.25 10.41 -14.78
CA VAL A 193 -14.41 11.32 -14.70
C VAL A 193 -14.12 12.69 -15.32
N ASP A 194 -15.19 13.34 -15.79
CA ASP A 194 -15.20 14.70 -16.32
C ASP A 194 -15.09 15.76 -15.20
N GLU A 195 -15.09 17.04 -15.57
CA GLU A 195 -15.05 18.16 -14.60
C GLU A 195 -16.21 18.11 -13.61
N ALA A 196 -17.41 17.77 -14.07
CA ALA A 196 -18.57 17.64 -13.21
C ALA A 196 -18.39 16.49 -12.20
N GLY A 197 -17.80 15.38 -12.61
CA GLY A 197 -17.45 14.27 -11.73
C GLY A 197 -16.37 14.63 -10.73
N LEU A 198 -15.36 15.42 -11.13
CA LEU A 198 -14.36 15.93 -10.20
C LEU A 198 -14.97 16.85 -9.13
N ALA A 199 -15.89 17.74 -9.52
CA ALA A 199 -16.63 18.58 -8.60
C ALA A 199 -17.49 17.76 -7.62
N ARG A 200 -18.20 16.73 -8.11
CA ARG A 200 -18.96 15.80 -7.25
C ARG A 200 -18.06 15.06 -6.26
N LYS A 201 -16.83 14.70 -6.65
CA LYS A 201 -15.85 14.11 -5.73
C LYS A 201 -15.44 15.07 -4.64
N ALA A 202 -15.05 16.30 -4.99
CA ALA A 202 -14.66 17.32 -4.00
C ALA A 202 -15.80 17.60 -3.02
N GLU A 203 -17.03 17.76 -3.53
CA GLU A 203 -18.22 17.94 -2.72
C GLU A 203 -18.46 16.75 -1.78
N ALA A 204 -18.35 15.53 -2.27
CA ALA A 204 -18.50 14.33 -1.45
C ALA A 204 -17.46 14.29 -0.32
N VAL A 205 -16.19 14.58 -0.61
CA VAL A 205 -15.13 14.67 0.41
C VAL A 205 -15.48 15.75 1.45
N ALA A 206 -15.87 16.95 1.02
CA ALA A 206 -16.24 18.04 1.92
C ALA A 206 -17.44 17.68 2.82
N LEU A 207 -18.47 17.06 2.26
CA LEU A 207 -19.63 16.57 3.02
C LEU A 207 -19.25 15.47 3.99
N GLY A 208 -18.40 14.52 3.57
CA GLY A 208 -17.91 13.43 4.41
C GLY A 208 -17.18 13.93 5.65
N LEU A 209 -16.28 14.89 5.47
CA LEU A 209 -15.54 15.53 6.57
C LEU A 209 -16.47 16.27 7.53
N ARG A 210 -17.54 16.90 7.03
CA ARG A 210 -18.55 17.57 7.88
C ARG A 210 -19.42 16.58 8.65
N ALA A 211 -19.84 15.49 8.00
CA ALA A 211 -20.69 14.46 8.61
C ALA A 211 -19.92 13.64 9.67
N ASN A 212 -18.59 13.57 9.57
CA ASN A 212 -17.74 12.77 10.43
C ASN A 212 -16.66 13.61 11.16
N PRO A 213 -17.04 14.49 12.10
CA PRO A 213 -16.09 15.36 12.77
C PRO A 213 -15.04 14.62 13.62
N SER A 214 -15.29 13.36 14.00
CA SER A 214 -14.31 12.51 14.72
C SER A 214 -13.17 12.04 13.81
N ALA A 215 -13.36 12.00 12.48
CA ALA A 215 -12.37 11.48 11.53
C ALA A 215 -11.03 12.22 11.56
N ARG A 216 -11.00 13.49 11.99
CA ARG A 216 -9.75 14.27 12.09
C ARG A 216 -8.95 14.01 13.37
N ARG A 217 -9.52 13.30 14.34
CA ARG A 217 -8.93 13.13 15.68
C ARG A 217 -8.04 11.91 15.78
N ASP A 218 -8.36 10.86 15.03
CA ASP A 218 -7.70 9.57 15.11
C ASP A 218 -7.73 8.86 13.75
N PRO A 219 -6.62 8.27 13.31
CA PRO A 219 -6.52 7.64 11.98
C PRO A 219 -7.42 6.41 11.81
N LEU A 220 -7.69 5.64 12.87
CA LEU A 220 -8.62 4.50 12.79
C LEU A 220 -10.07 4.99 12.73
N GLU A 221 -10.40 6.07 13.45
CA GLU A 221 -11.68 6.77 13.27
C GLU A 221 -11.83 7.34 11.87
N ALA A 222 -10.76 7.89 11.28
CA ALA A 222 -10.79 8.34 9.88
C ALA A 222 -11.12 7.16 8.94
N LEU A 223 -10.41 6.03 9.11
CA LEU A 223 -10.62 4.81 8.33
C LEU A 223 -12.07 4.30 8.44
N ARG A 224 -12.60 4.26 9.66
CA ARG A 224 -13.99 3.86 9.93
C ARG A 224 -15.01 4.78 9.28
N CYS A 225 -14.78 6.08 9.38
CA CYS A 225 -15.73 7.10 8.96
C CYS A 225 -15.74 7.31 7.46
N LEU A 226 -14.57 7.30 6.81
CA LEU A 226 -14.39 7.80 5.44
C LEU A 226 -13.80 6.77 4.47
N GLY A 227 -13.34 5.62 4.99
CA GLY A 227 -12.68 4.58 4.20
C GLY A 227 -13.64 3.56 3.58
N GLY A 228 -13.04 2.47 3.12
CA GLY A 228 -13.71 1.27 2.62
C GLY A 228 -13.16 0.01 3.27
N ARG A 229 -13.87 -1.12 3.11
CA ARG A 229 -13.43 -2.41 3.65
C ARG A 229 -12.10 -2.84 3.04
N GLU A 230 -11.87 -2.59 1.77
CA GLU A 230 -10.61 -2.89 1.08
C GLU A 230 -9.45 -1.99 1.52
N ILE A 231 -9.71 -0.71 1.80
CA ILE A 231 -8.70 0.20 2.36
C ILE A 231 -8.33 -0.26 3.77
N ALA A 232 -9.33 -0.63 4.58
CA ALA A 232 -9.09 -1.16 5.93
C ALA A 232 -8.33 -2.49 5.89
N ALA A 233 -8.64 -3.38 4.95
CA ALA A 233 -7.89 -4.61 4.76
C ALA A 233 -6.45 -4.36 4.29
N MET A 234 -6.20 -3.39 3.39
CA MET A 234 -4.83 -3.01 3.06
C MET A 234 -4.08 -2.49 4.29
N THR A 235 -4.69 -1.64 5.13
CA THR A 235 -4.07 -1.18 6.38
C THR A 235 -3.71 -2.36 7.29
N GLY A 236 -4.61 -3.33 7.44
CA GLY A 236 -4.39 -4.54 8.22
C GLY A 236 -3.26 -5.42 7.66
N ALA A 237 -3.18 -5.57 6.33
CA ALA A 237 -2.15 -6.35 5.66
C ALA A 237 -0.76 -5.69 5.81
N ILE A 238 -0.67 -4.36 5.64
CA ILE A 238 0.57 -3.61 5.84
C ILE A 238 1.02 -3.72 7.30
N ALA A 239 0.09 -3.62 8.26
CA ALA A 239 0.38 -3.79 9.68
C ALA A 239 0.85 -5.21 10.04
N ALA A 240 0.23 -6.25 9.46
CA ALA A 240 0.69 -7.62 9.63
C ALA A 240 2.09 -7.84 9.08
N ALA A 241 2.39 -7.24 7.92
CA ALA A 241 3.73 -7.29 7.33
C ALA A 241 4.75 -6.62 8.26
N ARG A 242 4.41 -5.45 8.82
CA ARG A 242 5.23 -4.74 9.81
C ARG A 242 5.54 -5.61 11.02
N ALA A 243 4.52 -6.27 11.58
CA ALA A 243 4.63 -7.12 12.76
C ALA A 243 5.43 -8.41 12.52
N ARG A 244 5.54 -8.87 11.25
CA ARG A 244 6.33 -10.03 10.85
C ARG A 244 7.69 -9.66 10.24
N GLY A 245 8.03 -8.37 10.17
CA GLY A 245 9.26 -7.91 9.51
C GLY A 245 9.26 -8.12 8.00
N VAL A 246 8.10 -8.33 7.37
CA VAL A 246 7.97 -8.54 5.92
C VAL A 246 7.97 -7.18 5.22
N PRO A 247 8.92 -6.90 4.32
CA PRO A 247 8.94 -5.69 3.49
C PRO A 247 7.66 -5.47 2.68
N VAL A 248 7.31 -4.21 2.41
CA VAL A 248 6.11 -3.82 1.65
C VAL A 248 6.47 -2.89 0.49
N LEU A 249 5.90 -3.14 -0.69
CA LEU A 249 5.86 -2.18 -1.81
C LEU A 249 4.45 -1.61 -1.94
N LEU A 250 4.31 -0.33 -1.58
CA LEU A 250 3.05 0.42 -1.70
C LEU A 250 2.80 0.78 -3.16
N ASP A 251 1.62 0.47 -3.67
CA ASP A 251 1.24 0.70 -5.06
C ASP A 251 0.91 2.18 -5.36
N GLY A 252 -0.34 2.47 -5.73
CA GLY A 252 -0.80 3.81 -6.07
C GLY A 252 -1.51 4.53 -4.93
N PHE A 253 -2.28 5.55 -5.30
CA PHE A 253 -2.90 6.50 -4.37
C PHE A 253 -3.78 5.85 -3.28
N ILE A 254 -4.58 4.84 -3.62
CA ILE A 254 -5.50 4.20 -2.66
C ILE A 254 -4.72 3.33 -1.66
N CYS A 255 -3.67 2.62 -2.13
CA CYS A 255 -2.75 1.90 -1.26
C CYS A 255 -2.02 2.86 -0.31
N THR A 256 -1.56 4.01 -0.83
CA THR A 256 -0.96 5.07 -0.02
C THR A 256 -1.93 5.63 1.01
N ALA A 257 -3.22 5.82 0.68
CA ALA A 257 -4.22 6.24 1.65
C ALA A 257 -4.41 5.22 2.79
N ALA A 258 -4.34 3.91 2.51
CA ALA A 258 -4.30 2.89 3.56
C ALA A 258 -3.02 3.00 4.41
N ALA A 259 -1.87 3.21 3.77
CA ALA A 259 -0.59 3.38 4.45
C ALA A 259 -0.55 4.62 5.37
N VAL A 260 -1.22 5.72 4.98
CA VAL A 260 -1.36 6.94 5.79
C VAL A 260 -2.00 6.63 7.14
N VAL A 261 -3.00 5.75 7.18
CA VAL A 261 -3.65 5.33 8.44
C VAL A 261 -2.61 4.72 9.38
N LEU A 262 -1.80 3.77 8.89
CA LEU A 262 -0.78 3.12 9.70
C LEU A 262 0.34 4.10 10.11
N ALA A 263 0.81 4.92 9.18
CA ALA A 263 1.87 5.92 9.41
C ALA A 263 1.52 6.90 10.54
N ARG A 264 0.24 7.26 10.67
CA ARG A 264 -0.26 8.15 11.71
C ARG A 264 -0.76 7.43 12.96
N SER A 265 -0.88 6.10 12.92
CA SER A 265 -1.27 5.29 14.08
C SER A 265 -0.09 5.00 15.00
N VAL A 266 1.12 4.83 14.46
CA VAL A 266 2.33 4.50 15.22
C VAL A 266 3.59 5.08 14.56
N PRO A 267 4.51 5.71 15.33
CA PRO A 267 5.81 6.15 14.80
C PRO A 267 6.59 4.99 14.19
N GLY A 268 7.19 5.19 13.01
CA GLY A 268 7.90 4.12 12.29
C GLY A 268 7.00 3.00 11.75
N GLY A 269 5.68 3.22 11.71
CA GLY A 269 4.71 2.24 11.21
C GLY A 269 4.91 1.84 9.75
N LEU A 270 5.67 2.63 8.98
CA LEU A 270 6.02 2.38 7.58
C LEU A 270 7.52 2.14 7.36
N ASP A 271 8.34 1.90 8.39
CA ASP A 271 9.79 1.69 8.21
C ASP A 271 10.11 0.46 7.31
N HIS A 272 9.16 -0.48 7.22
CA HIS A 272 9.19 -1.67 6.39
C HIS A 272 8.54 -1.48 5.00
N ALA A 273 8.13 -0.27 4.65
CA ALA A 273 7.46 0.02 3.40
C ALA A 273 8.27 0.96 2.48
N LEU A 274 8.18 0.72 1.18
CA LEU A 274 8.69 1.59 0.11
C LEU A 274 7.55 1.97 -0.82
N ALA A 275 7.60 3.17 -1.39
CA ALA A 275 6.70 3.56 -2.47
C ALA A 275 7.17 2.93 -3.79
N ALA A 276 6.33 2.10 -4.41
CA ALA A 276 6.67 1.42 -5.65
C ALA A 276 6.70 2.39 -6.84
N HIS A 277 5.69 3.25 -6.96
CA HIS A 277 5.62 4.18 -8.09
C HIS A 277 4.92 5.49 -7.75
N ARG A 278 5.21 6.54 -8.52
CA ARG A 278 4.41 7.75 -8.57
C ARG A 278 3.23 7.53 -9.51
N SER A 279 2.05 7.26 -8.94
CA SER A 279 0.78 7.30 -9.67
C SER A 279 0.55 8.65 -10.38
N ALA A 280 -0.13 8.60 -11.53
CA ALA A 280 -0.62 9.77 -12.26
C ALA A 280 -1.90 10.39 -11.64
N GLU A 281 -2.44 9.81 -10.57
CA GLU A 281 -3.44 10.50 -9.74
C GLU A 281 -2.84 11.77 -9.14
N ALA A 282 -3.48 12.92 -9.36
CA ALA A 282 -2.95 14.24 -9.04
C ALA A 282 -2.49 14.37 -7.59
N ALA A 283 -3.28 13.82 -6.66
CA ALA A 283 -3.05 13.89 -5.23
C ALA A 283 -1.95 12.93 -4.72
N HIS A 284 -1.48 11.98 -5.52
CA HIS A 284 -0.55 10.97 -5.02
C HIS A 284 0.83 11.55 -4.67
N GLY A 285 1.31 12.52 -5.45
CA GLY A 285 2.59 13.18 -5.15
C GLY A 285 2.59 13.84 -3.77
N ALA A 286 1.50 14.56 -3.44
CA ALA A 286 1.35 15.21 -2.13
C ALA A 286 1.24 14.18 -0.98
N ALA A 287 0.57 13.05 -1.21
CA ALA A 287 0.50 11.98 -0.22
C ALA A 287 1.88 11.36 0.05
N LEU A 288 2.67 11.10 -0.99
CA LEU A 288 4.03 10.59 -0.86
C LEU A 288 4.95 11.57 -0.13
N GLU A 289 4.88 12.86 -0.47
CA GLU A 289 5.62 13.93 0.20
C GLU A 289 5.28 14.02 1.69
N ALA A 290 3.99 13.98 2.04
CA ALA A 290 3.53 14.01 3.43
C ALA A 290 3.99 12.80 4.26
N LEU A 291 4.33 11.68 3.60
CA LEU A 291 4.89 10.47 4.21
C LEU A 291 6.43 10.41 4.14
N GLY A 292 7.09 11.34 3.44
CA GLY A 292 8.53 11.30 3.21
C GLY A 292 8.98 10.10 2.36
N LEU A 293 8.12 9.60 1.46
CA LEU A 293 8.40 8.44 0.62
C LEU A 293 8.83 8.86 -0.79
N ASP A 294 10.00 8.39 -1.22
CA ASP A 294 10.50 8.58 -2.59
C ASP A 294 10.18 7.34 -3.47
N PRO A 295 9.29 7.45 -4.47
CA PRO A 295 8.87 6.30 -5.27
C PRO A 295 9.99 5.74 -6.16
N LEU A 296 9.96 4.43 -6.43
CA LEU A 296 10.97 3.76 -7.28
C LEU A 296 10.76 4.02 -8.77
N LEU A 297 9.51 4.13 -9.20
CA LEU A 297 9.12 4.22 -10.60
C LEU A 297 8.28 5.47 -10.87
N SER A 298 8.44 6.07 -12.06
CA SER A 298 7.57 7.16 -12.54
C SER A 298 7.15 6.86 -13.98
N LEU A 299 6.12 6.02 -14.11
CA LEU A 299 5.64 5.48 -15.40
C LEU A 299 4.26 6.04 -15.82
N GLY A 300 3.70 6.98 -15.04
CA GLY A 300 2.36 7.53 -15.31
C GLY A 300 1.21 6.53 -15.10
N LEU A 301 1.43 5.46 -14.34
CA LEU A 301 0.40 4.46 -14.02
C LEU A 301 -0.68 5.05 -13.12
N ARG A 302 -1.92 4.61 -13.29
CA ARG A 302 -3.06 4.98 -12.44
C ARG A 302 -4.17 3.93 -12.43
N LEU A 303 -3.80 2.67 -12.71
CA LEU A 303 -4.75 1.56 -12.74
C LEU A 303 -5.13 1.13 -11.32
N GLY A 304 -4.15 1.10 -10.40
CA GLY A 304 -4.31 0.48 -9.09
C GLY A 304 -4.00 -1.02 -9.16
N GLU A 305 -4.76 -1.82 -8.42
CA GLU A 305 -4.66 -3.29 -8.41
C GLU A 305 -3.27 -3.84 -7.98
N GLY A 306 -2.39 -3.02 -7.38
CA GLY A 306 -1.03 -3.47 -7.03
C GLY A 306 -0.07 -3.54 -8.23
N THR A 307 -0.45 -2.98 -9.38
CA THR A 307 0.32 -3.13 -10.64
C THR A 307 1.68 -2.42 -10.63
N GLY A 308 1.76 -1.21 -10.08
CA GLY A 308 3.03 -0.50 -9.88
C GLY A 308 3.90 -1.20 -8.85
N GLY A 309 3.30 -1.72 -7.78
CA GLY A 309 3.96 -2.59 -6.80
C GLY A 309 4.59 -3.84 -7.41
N ALA A 310 3.83 -4.58 -8.22
CA ALA A 310 4.32 -5.78 -8.90
C ALA A 310 5.48 -5.46 -9.86
N LEU A 311 5.44 -4.34 -10.57
CA LEU A 311 6.55 -3.88 -11.42
C LEU A 311 7.81 -3.57 -10.61
N ALA A 312 7.66 -2.91 -9.46
CA ALA A 312 8.78 -2.53 -8.60
C ALA A 312 9.51 -3.72 -7.96
N VAL A 313 8.89 -4.91 -7.90
CA VAL A 313 9.55 -6.15 -7.47
C VAL A 313 10.82 -6.41 -8.29
N ALA A 314 10.80 -6.13 -9.59
CA ALA A 314 11.96 -6.33 -10.46
C ALA A 314 13.14 -5.42 -10.06
N VAL A 315 12.87 -4.20 -9.61
CA VAL A 315 13.90 -3.25 -9.15
C VAL A 315 14.55 -3.76 -7.86
N LEU A 316 13.76 -4.21 -6.88
CA LEU A 316 14.30 -4.77 -5.64
C LEU A 316 15.09 -6.06 -5.90
N ARG A 317 14.62 -6.92 -6.81
CA ARG A 317 15.37 -8.12 -7.21
C ARG A 317 16.69 -7.77 -7.89
N ALA A 318 16.73 -6.74 -8.72
CA ALA A 318 17.97 -6.25 -9.32
C ALA A 318 18.95 -5.76 -8.24
N ALA A 319 18.47 -5.02 -7.23
CA ALA A 319 19.28 -4.61 -6.09
C ALA A 319 19.88 -5.82 -5.35
N CYS A 320 19.07 -6.84 -5.07
CA CYS A 320 19.53 -8.10 -4.44
C CYS A 320 20.57 -8.82 -5.30
N ALA A 321 20.33 -8.92 -6.61
CA ALA A 321 21.22 -9.60 -7.55
C ALA A 321 22.59 -8.90 -7.63
N CYS A 322 22.63 -7.56 -7.64
CA CYS A 322 23.88 -6.81 -7.56
C CYS A 322 24.60 -7.05 -6.24
N GLN A 323 23.89 -6.97 -5.11
CA GLN A 323 24.46 -7.16 -3.77
C GLN A 323 25.05 -8.56 -3.58
N ASP A 324 24.35 -9.59 -4.05
CA ASP A 324 24.78 -10.97 -3.86
C ASP A 324 25.78 -11.44 -4.93
N GLY A 325 25.49 -11.14 -6.20
CA GLY A 325 26.15 -11.74 -7.36
C GLY A 325 27.36 -11.00 -7.91
N MET A 326 27.56 -9.72 -7.56
CA MET A 326 28.79 -9.03 -7.95
C MET A 326 29.99 -9.57 -7.15
N ALA A 327 31.12 -9.70 -7.84
CA ALA A 327 32.41 -9.95 -7.20
C ALA A 327 32.85 -8.73 -6.40
N THR A 328 33.68 -8.95 -5.40
CA THR A 328 34.47 -7.91 -4.74
C THR A 328 35.73 -7.61 -5.56
N PHE A 329 36.35 -6.44 -5.34
CA PHE A 329 37.66 -6.11 -5.94
C PHE A 329 38.70 -7.23 -5.71
N ALA A 330 38.72 -7.79 -4.49
CA ALA A 330 39.61 -8.89 -4.12
C ALA A 330 39.31 -10.18 -4.91
N GLU A 331 38.03 -10.59 -5.01
CA GLU A 331 37.63 -11.78 -5.77
C GLU A 331 37.89 -11.63 -7.28
N ALA A 332 37.72 -10.42 -7.82
CA ALA A 332 37.91 -10.14 -9.23
C ALA A 332 39.38 -9.89 -9.62
N GLY A 333 40.29 -9.78 -8.64
CA GLY A 333 41.69 -9.42 -8.89
C GLY A 333 41.86 -8.02 -9.49
N VAL A 334 40.88 -7.13 -9.27
CA VAL A 334 40.91 -5.75 -9.76
C VAL A 334 41.50 -4.87 -8.66
N SER A 335 42.47 -4.02 -9.00
CA SER A 335 42.98 -3.01 -8.08
C SER A 335 41.85 -2.05 -7.71
N GLY A 336 41.51 -2.00 -6.41
CA GLY A 336 40.53 -1.09 -5.83
C GLY A 336 41.13 0.24 -5.38
#